data_AF-A0A919CHH2-F1
#
_entry.id   AF-A0A919CHH2-F1
#
_cell.length_a   1.000
_cell.length_b   1.000
_cell.length_c   1.000
_cell.angle_alpha   90.00
_cell.angle_beta   90.00
_cell.angle_gamma   90.00
#
_symmetry.space_group_name_H-M   'P 1'
#
loop_
_entity.id
_entity.type
_entity.pdbx_description
1 polymer ?
#
loop_
_entity_poly.entity_id
_entity_poly.type
_entity_poly.pdbx_seq_one_letter_code
_entity_poly.pdbx_strand_id
1 'polypeptide(L)'
;MQMSPPETDGTTTEVCSEFVDELPDTLMEEERAEIRPESEIMAAWGDPPISLRCGVPRPDGLQPDSLLEEVNGVPWLPQPEDDPTMFTAVGHEAYVELQVPSGHGAPAAAMTTVSDLISEHVPELPEGTL
;
A
#
# COMPACT_ATOMS: atom_id res chain seq x y z
N MET A 1 -5.18 10.81 -12.94
CA MET A 1 -5.83 9.49 -13.02
C MET A 1 -7.08 9.44 -12.16
N GLN A 2 -8.09 8.63 -12.50
CA GLN A 2 -9.22 8.36 -11.61
C GLN A 2 -8.87 7.27 -10.59
N MET A 3 -9.03 7.55 -9.31
CA MET A 3 -8.92 6.58 -8.21
C MET A 3 -10.14 6.68 -7.30
N SER A 4 -10.36 5.63 -6.52
CA SER A 4 -11.45 5.57 -5.53
C SER A 4 -10.86 5.58 -4.12
N PRO A 5 -11.07 6.65 -3.34
CA PRO A 5 -10.69 6.68 -1.93
C PRO A 5 -11.33 5.53 -1.17
N PRO A 6 -10.60 4.82 -0.30
CA PRO A 6 -11.22 3.87 0.62
C PRO A 6 -12.10 4.59 1.65
N GLU A 7 -13.06 3.86 2.22
CA GLU A 7 -13.87 4.34 3.34
C GLU A 7 -13.13 4.06 4.65
N THR A 8 -12.69 5.12 5.32
CA THR A 8 -11.89 5.06 6.54
C THR A 8 -12.60 5.77 7.71
N ASP A 9 -12.34 5.34 8.94
CA ASP A 9 -12.68 6.12 10.12
C ASP A 9 -11.69 7.28 10.35
N GLY A 10 -11.97 8.14 11.34
CA GLY A 10 -11.15 9.33 11.62
C GLY A 10 -9.70 8.99 11.96
N THR A 11 -9.49 8.00 12.83
CA THR A 11 -8.15 7.60 13.28
C THR A 11 -7.33 7.04 12.12
N THR A 12 -7.93 6.15 11.33
CA THR A 12 -7.27 5.57 10.14
C THR A 12 -6.91 6.66 9.12
N THR A 13 -7.79 7.66 8.95
CA THR A 13 -7.52 8.78 8.03
C THR A 13 -6.33 9.61 8.48
N GLU A 14 -6.21 9.90 9.78
CA GLU A 14 -5.09 10.65 10.34
C GLU A 14 -3.75 9.91 10.14
N VAL A 15 -3.69 8.61 10.46
CA VAL A 15 -2.49 7.79 10.24
C VAL A 15 -2.11 7.74 8.76
N CYS A 16 -3.10 7.53 7.89
CA CYS A 16 -2.87 7.42 6.46
C CYS A 16 -2.45 8.74 5.82
N SER A 17 -2.93 9.90 6.30
CA SER A 17 -2.52 11.19 5.75
C SER A 17 -1.08 11.50 6.09
N GLU A 18 -0.67 11.30 7.35
CA GLU A 18 0.73 11.43 7.78
C GLU A 18 1.66 10.51 6.99
N PHE A 19 1.26 9.24 6.78
CA PHE A 19 2.03 8.30 5.96
C PHE A 19 2.14 8.74 4.49
N VAL A 20 1.04 9.21 3.89
CA VAL A 20 1.02 9.60 2.47
C VAL A 20 1.77 10.90 2.20
N ASP A 21 1.84 11.81 3.16
CA ASP A 21 2.66 13.02 3.10
C ASP A 21 4.17 12.71 3.07
N GLU A 22 4.60 11.61 3.70
CA GLU A 22 6.01 11.20 3.76
C GLU A 22 6.44 10.30 2.58
N LEU A 23 5.49 9.88 1.74
CA LEU A 23 5.77 9.09 0.53
C LEU A 23 6.61 9.90 -0.47
N PRO A 24 7.55 9.26 -1.17
CA PRO A 24 8.49 9.96 -2.05
C PRO A 24 7.81 10.57 -3.28
N ASP A 25 8.42 11.65 -3.78
CA ASP A 25 8.05 12.27 -5.07
C ASP A 25 8.33 11.34 -6.28
N THR A 26 9.22 10.36 -6.11
CA THR A 26 9.58 9.39 -7.14
C THR A 26 9.58 7.98 -6.58
N LEU A 27 8.94 7.05 -7.29
CA LEU A 27 8.88 5.63 -6.93
C LEU A 27 9.16 4.80 -8.18
N MET A 28 10.11 3.86 -8.10
CA MET A 28 10.55 3.06 -9.26
C MET A 28 10.89 3.92 -10.49
N GLU A 29 11.60 5.03 -10.28
CA GLU A 29 11.99 5.99 -11.33
C GLU A 29 10.82 6.79 -11.96
N GLU A 30 9.58 6.57 -11.49
CA GLU A 30 8.39 7.30 -11.96
C GLU A 30 8.04 8.47 -11.03
N GLU A 31 7.71 9.62 -11.62
CA GLU A 31 7.28 10.83 -10.90
C GLU A 31 5.84 10.70 -10.39
N ARG A 32 5.52 11.43 -9.30
CA ARG A 32 4.14 11.55 -8.78
C ARG A 32 3.16 11.96 -9.87
N ALA A 33 2.07 11.20 -9.96
CA ALA A 33 0.97 11.46 -10.88
C ALA A 33 -0.18 12.18 -10.16
N GLU A 34 -0.86 13.09 -10.88
CA GLU A 34 -2.08 13.71 -10.37
C GLU A 34 -3.21 12.67 -10.25
N ILE A 35 -3.84 12.60 -9.09
CA ILE A 35 -5.00 11.72 -8.84
C ILE A 35 -6.30 12.54 -8.75
N ARG A 36 -7.41 11.91 -9.10
CA ARG A 36 -8.76 12.48 -9.07
C ARG A 36 -9.72 11.46 -8.42
N PRO A 37 -10.51 11.87 -7.41
CA PRO A 37 -10.40 13.14 -6.69
C PRO A 37 -9.03 13.26 -6.00
N GLU A 38 -8.65 14.49 -5.67
CA GLU A 38 -7.51 14.73 -4.76
C GLU A 38 -7.80 14.04 -3.42
N SER A 39 -6.77 13.45 -2.81
CA SER A 39 -6.93 12.66 -1.60
C SER A 39 -5.64 12.67 -0.79
N GLU A 40 -5.79 12.79 0.52
CA GLU A 40 -4.70 12.73 1.49
C GLU A 40 -4.30 11.29 1.85
N ILE A 41 -5.07 10.27 1.44
CA ILE A 41 -4.83 8.86 1.79
C ILE A 41 -4.49 7.98 0.57
N MET A 42 -4.18 8.61 -0.56
CA MET A 42 -3.84 7.93 -1.81
C MET A 42 -2.67 8.59 -2.52
N ALA A 43 -1.95 7.79 -3.28
CA ALA A 43 -0.82 8.21 -4.09
C ALA A 43 -0.79 7.46 -5.42
N ALA A 44 -0.19 8.08 -6.44
CA ALA A 44 0.15 7.38 -7.66
C ALA A 44 1.42 7.96 -8.29
N TRP A 45 2.11 7.15 -9.08
CA TRP A 45 3.30 7.52 -9.86
C TRP A 45 3.19 6.96 -11.28
N GLY A 46 3.68 7.71 -12.26
CA GLY A 46 3.80 7.23 -13.64
C GLY A 46 2.50 7.04 -14.42
N ASP A 47 2.65 6.50 -15.64
CA ASP A 47 1.56 6.08 -16.54
C ASP A 47 2.03 4.86 -17.39
N PRO A 48 1.51 3.64 -17.18
CA PRO A 48 0.41 3.27 -16.28
C PRO A 48 0.77 3.49 -14.80
N PRO A 49 -0.21 3.67 -13.91
CA PRO A 49 0.00 4.11 -12.54
C PRO A 49 0.57 3.00 -11.66
N ILE A 50 1.67 3.27 -10.96
CA ILE A 50 1.91 2.60 -9.68
C ILE A 50 0.98 3.30 -8.69
N SER A 51 0.03 2.61 -8.09
CA SER A 51 -0.99 3.25 -7.23
C SER A 51 -0.92 2.71 -5.80
N LEU A 52 -1.10 3.61 -4.84
CA LEU A 52 -1.14 3.29 -3.42
C LEU A 52 -2.41 3.86 -2.78
N ARG A 53 -3.06 3.05 -1.94
CA ARG A 53 -4.26 3.40 -1.18
C ARG A 53 -4.07 2.94 0.26
N CYS A 54 -4.07 3.88 1.20
CA CYS A 54 -3.96 3.56 2.63
C CYS A 54 -5.35 3.50 3.27
N GLY A 55 -5.55 2.58 4.21
CA GLY A 55 -6.82 2.41 4.93
C GLY A 55 -7.85 1.62 4.13
N VAL A 56 -7.41 0.75 3.23
CA VAL A 56 -8.34 -0.18 2.56
C VAL A 56 -8.97 -1.14 3.59
N PRO A 57 -10.19 -1.65 3.36
CA PRO A 57 -10.74 -2.68 4.22
C PRO A 57 -9.85 -3.93 4.22
N ARG A 58 -9.94 -4.73 5.29
CA ARG A 58 -9.27 -6.03 5.37
C ARG A 58 -9.60 -6.85 4.11
N PRO A 59 -8.60 -7.28 3.32
CA PRO A 59 -8.86 -7.98 2.08
C PRO A 59 -9.56 -9.32 2.34
N ASP A 60 -10.60 -9.63 1.56
CA ASP A 60 -11.40 -10.86 1.71
C ASP A 60 -10.56 -12.14 1.57
N GLY A 61 -9.46 -12.06 0.80
CA GLY A 61 -8.51 -13.15 0.58
C GLY A 61 -7.56 -13.40 1.76
N LEU A 62 -7.51 -12.54 2.78
CA LEU A 62 -6.63 -12.74 3.94
C LEU A 62 -7.19 -13.81 4.86
N GLN A 63 -6.54 -14.98 4.84
CA GLN A 63 -6.83 -16.14 5.67
C GLN A 63 -5.65 -16.45 6.59
N PRO A 64 -5.85 -17.21 7.69
CA PRO A 64 -4.77 -17.58 8.60
C PRO A 64 -3.63 -18.36 7.95
N ASP A 65 -3.90 -19.08 6.86
CA ASP A 65 -2.94 -19.84 6.07
C ASP A 65 -2.49 -19.16 4.78
N SER A 66 -2.85 -17.88 4.59
CA SER A 66 -2.38 -17.09 3.44
C SER A 66 -0.86 -17.03 3.40
N LEU A 67 -0.31 -17.16 2.19
CA LEU A 67 1.10 -16.98 1.93
C LEU A 67 1.38 -15.48 1.82
N LEU A 68 2.07 -14.93 2.82
CA LEU A 68 2.46 -13.53 2.86
C LEU A 68 3.92 -13.37 2.44
N GLU A 69 4.21 -12.31 1.70
CA GLU A 69 5.58 -11.90 1.37
C GLU A 69 6.06 -10.90 2.40
N GLU A 70 7.07 -11.26 3.19
CA GLU A 70 7.67 -10.35 4.17
C GLU A 70 8.75 -9.48 3.49
N VAL A 71 8.57 -8.17 3.53
CA VAL A 71 9.53 -7.19 3.00
C VAL A 71 9.80 -6.15 4.07
N ASN A 72 11.05 -6.06 4.51
CA ASN A 72 11.50 -5.19 5.61
C ASN A 72 10.65 -5.33 6.88
N GLY A 73 10.19 -6.55 7.20
CA GLY A 73 9.38 -6.83 8.38
C GLY A 73 7.88 -6.55 8.21
N VAL A 74 7.46 -5.98 7.08
CA VAL A 74 6.05 -5.79 6.75
C VAL A 74 5.54 -6.99 5.95
N PRO A 75 4.48 -7.68 6.40
CA PRO A 75 3.89 -8.77 5.66
C PRO A 75 2.91 -8.24 4.60
N TRP A 76 3.08 -8.70 3.36
CA TRP A 76 2.26 -8.32 2.21
C TRP A 76 1.44 -9.50 1.71
N LEU A 77 0.14 -9.30 1.49
CA LEU A 77 -0.74 -10.24 0.82
C LEU A 77 -0.69 -10.00 -0.71
N PRO A 78 -0.10 -10.92 -1.51
CA PRO A 78 -0.09 -10.83 -2.96
C PRO A 78 -1.45 -11.21 -3.57
N GLN A 79 -1.90 -10.46 -4.58
CA GLN A 79 -3.15 -10.69 -5.29
C GLN A 79 -3.02 -10.44 -6.82
N PRO A 80 -3.42 -11.40 -7.68
CA PRO A 80 -3.64 -12.83 -7.36
C PRO A 80 -2.33 -13.53 -6.97
N GLU A 81 -2.40 -14.63 -6.23
CA GLU A 81 -1.21 -15.32 -5.66
C GLU A 81 -0.18 -15.76 -6.72
N ASP A 82 -0.61 -16.20 -7.91
CA ASP A 82 0.28 -16.75 -8.94
C ASP A 82 1.06 -15.70 -9.77
N ASP A 83 0.49 -14.50 -9.96
CA ASP A 83 1.07 -13.40 -10.75
C ASP A 83 0.59 -12.07 -10.15
N PRO A 84 1.10 -11.71 -8.96
CA PRO A 84 0.56 -10.60 -8.21
C PRO A 84 0.92 -9.26 -8.85
N THR A 85 -0.10 -8.43 -9.01
CA THR A 85 0.03 -7.03 -9.43
C THR A 85 -0.46 -6.08 -8.34
N MET A 86 -1.13 -6.61 -7.32
CA MET A 86 -1.63 -5.91 -6.15
C MET A 86 -1.08 -6.59 -4.90
N PHE A 87 -0.63 -5.80 -3.95
CA PHE A 87 -0.07 -6.25 -2.68
C PHE A 87 -0.72 -5.44 -1.57
N THR A 88 -1.23 -6.10 -0.54
CA THR A 88 -1.81 -5.41 0.62
C THR A 88 -0.95 -5.66 1.84
N ALA A 89 -0.34 -4.62 2.40
CA ALA A 89 0.35 -4.70 3.68
C ALA A 89 -0.69 -4.96 4.79
N VAL A 90 -0.40 -5.96 5.63
CA VAL A 90 -1.26 -6.39 6.74
C VAL A 90 -0.49 -6.30 8.06
N GLY A 91 -1.16 -6.47 9.21
CA GLY A 91 -0.49 -6.46 10.51
C GLY A 91 -0.20 -5.06 11.08
N HIS A 92 -0.75 -4.02 10.45
CA HIS A 92 -0.69 -2.64 10.91
C HIS A 92 -2.10 -2.09 11.15
N GLU A 93 -2.22 -1.00 11.92
CA GLU A 93 -3.50 -0.38 12.25
C GLU A 93 -4.28 0.06 10.99
N ALA A 94 -3.58 0.32 9.88
CA ALA A 94 -4.17 0.54 8.56
C ALA A 94 -3.59 -0.44 7.52
N TYR A 95 -4.46 -1.02 6.69
CA TYR A 95 -4.04 -1.82 5.53
C TYR A 95 -3.64 -0.90 4.37
N VAL A 96 -2.49 -1.16 3.77
CA VAL A 96 -1.96 -0.37 2.64
C VAL A 96 -1.95 -1.22 1.39
N GLU A 97 -2.74 -0.85 0.39
CA GLU A 97 -2.78 -1.49 -0.92
C GLU A 97 -1.80 -0.79 -1.86
N LEU A 98 -0.88 -1.55 -2.44
CA LEU A 98 0.05 -1.13 -3.49
C LEU A 98 -0.22 -1.94 -4.75
N GLN A 99 -0.46 -1.27 -5.87
CA GLN A 99 -0.58 -1.90 -7.18
C GLN A 99 0.56 -1.46 -8.08
N VAL A 100 1.27 -2.43 -8.64
CA VAL A 100 2.39 -2.24 -9.57
C VAL A 100 2.02 -2.92 -10.89
N PRO A 101 1.61 -2.16 -11.92
CA PRO A 101 1.27 -2.74 -13.23
C PRO A 101 2.44 -3.49 -13.86
N SER A 102 2.12 -4.53 -14.63
CA SER A 102 3.09 -5.25 -15.44
C SER A 102 3.70 -4.32 -16.49
N GLY A 103 4.98 -3.96 -16.28
CA GLY A 103 5.70 -3.01 -17.13
C GLY A 103 6.74 -2.17 -16.38
N HIS A 104 6.54 -1.95 -15.08
CA HIS A 104 7.43 -1.16 -14.22
C HIS A 104 8.64 -1.93 -13.67
N GLY A 105 8.74 -3.23 -13.96
CA GLY A 105 9.80 -4.10 -13.42
C GLY A 105 9.33 -4.89 -12.21
N ALA A 106 10.27 -5.22 -11.31
CA ALA A 106 10.00 -6.07 -10.15
C ALA A 106 9.30 -5.29 -9.03
N PRO A 107 8.09 -5.69 -8.58
CA PRO A 107 7.34 -4.99 -7.53
C PRO A 107 8.09 -4.85 -6.20
N ALA A 108 9.02 -5.76 -5.91
CA ALA A 108 9.84 -5.77 -4.70
C ALA A 108 10.56 -4.44 -4.43
N ALA A 109 10.96 -3.68 -5.48
CA ALA A 109 11.60 -2.38 -5.30
C ALA A 109 10.64 -1.32 -4.72
N ALA A 110 9.39 -1.28 -5.19
CA ALA A 110 8.37 -0.41 -4.59
C ALA A 110 8.00 -0.89 -3.19
N MET A 111 7.80 -2.20 -3.00
CA MET A 111 7.46 -2.78 -1.70
C MET A 111 8.52 -2.48 -0.65
N THR A 112 9.81 -2.53 -0.99
CA THR A 112 10.91 -2.20 -0.06
C THR A 112 10.77 -0.76 0.46
N THR A 113 10.66 0.22 -0.45
CA THR A 113 10.51 1.62 -0.10
C THR A 113 9.25 1.89 0.72
N VAL A 114 8.13 1.27 0.32
CA VAL A 114 6.84 1.46 1.00
C VAL A 114 6.83 0.77 2.37
N SER A 115 7.45 -0.41 2.51
CA SER A 115 7.59 -1.11 3.79
C SER A 115 8.33 -0.27 4.82
N ASP A 116 9.45 0.35 4.44
CA ASP A 116 10.22 1.20 5.36
C ASP A 116 9.35 2.32 5.94
N LEU A 117 8.58 3.00 5.07
CA LEU A 117 7.66 4.06 5.48
C LEU A 117 6.47 3.55 6.29
N ILE A 118 5.94 2.36 5.98
CA ILE A 118 4.88 1.73 6.77
C ILE A 118 5.38 1.48 8.19
N SER A 119 6.58 0.90 8.35
CA SER A 119 7.16 0.65 9.67
C SER A 119 7.42 1.93 10.47
N GLU A 120 7.69 3.05 9.80
CA GLU A 120 7.94 4.34 10.45
C GLU A 120 6.65 5.09 10.83
N HIS A 121 5.59 4.99 10.03
CA HIS A 121 4.42 5.87 10.11
C HIS A 121 3.09 5.17 10.40
N VAL A 122 2.98 3.87 10.12
CA VAL A 122 1.74 3.11 10.33
C VAL A 122 1.95 2.13 11.48
N PRO A 123 1.35 2.36 12.66
CA PRO A 123 1.65 1.53 13.82
C PRO A 123 1.29 0.06 13.61
N GLU A 124 2.12 -0.82 14.15
CA GLU A 124 1.90 -2.26 14.12
C GLU A 124 0.74 -2.67 15.03
N LEU A 125 -0.04 -3.66 14.59
CA LEU A 125 -1.03 -4.31 15.45
C LEU A 125 -0.34 -5.19 16.50
N PRO A 126 -0.98 -5.44 17.65
CA PRO A 126 -0.47 -6.37 18.65
C PRO A 126 -0.22 -7.76 18.05
N GLU A 127 0.87 -8.41 18.46
CA GLU A 127 1.24 -9.75 18.02
C GLU A 127 0.05 -10.72 18.09
N GLY A 128 -0.23 -11.39 16.97
CA GLY A 128 -1.37 -12.33 16.85
C GLY A 128 -2.68 -11.70 16.35
N THR A 129 -2.65 -10.47 15.86
CA THR A 129 -3.83 -9.77 15.28
C THR A 129 -3.62 -9.54 13.77
N LEU A 130 -4.28 -10.35 12.93
CA LEU A 130 -4.34 -10.27 11.45
C LEU A 130 -5.76 -10.59 10.94
#